data_AF-A0A161HMN3-F1
#
_entry.id   AF-A0A161HMN3-F1
#
_cell.length_a   1.000
_cell.length_b   1.000
_cell.length_c   1.000
_cell.angle_alpha   90.00
_cell.angle_beta   90.00
_cell.angle_gamma   90.00
#
_symmetry.space_group_name_H-M   'P 1'
#
loop_
_entity.id
_entity.type
_entity.pdbx_description
1 polymer ?
#
loop_
_entity_poly.entity_id
_entity_poly.type
_entity_poly.pdbx_seq_one_letter_code
_entity_poly.pdbx_strand_id
1 'polypeptide(L)'
;MQVVITGSQVFGKAFMEAYRQASSASIRASATAAARQKSGGVSLDEACKILDIEESSISQELVKKKYDYLFDVNSKEKAGSFYLQSKVYRAMERLNYELEQKTAQAAQAGSKPGQSAS
;
A
#
# COMPACT_ATOMS: atom_id res chain seq x y z
N MET A 1 38.99 38.63 9.49
CA MET A 1 38.53 37.30 9.07
C MET A 1 38.16 36.51 10.31
N GLN A 2 36.88 36.18 10.48
CA GLN A 2 36.42 35.28 11.53
C GLN A 2 35.32 34.41 10.91
N VAL A 3 35.76 33.39 10.21
CA VAL A 3 34.92 32.27 9.76
C VAL A 3 35.20 31.14 10.75
N VAL A 4 34.30 30.16 10.88
CA VAL A 4 34.41 28.97 11.76
C VAL A 4 33.74 29.12 13.14
N ILE A 5 32.44 29.43 13.20
CA ILE A 5 31.57 28.93 14.30
C ILE A 5 30.14 28.68 13.78
N THR A 6 29.94 27.80 12.80
CA THR A 6 28.60 27.28 12.44
C THR A 6 28.70 25.93 11.70
N GLY A 7 29.49 24.99 12.21
CA GLY A 7 29.83 23.76 11.45
C GLY A 7 29.19 22.45 11.92
N SER A 8 28.60 22.38 13.11
CA SER A 8 28.40 21.08 13.80
C SER A 8 26.95 20.66 14.04
N GLN A 9 25.95 21.52 13.88
CA GLN A 9 24.55 21.14 14.16
C GLN A 9 23.81 20.52 12.95
N VAL A 10 24.34 20.65 11.73
CA VAL A 10 23.63 20.23 10.50
C VAL A 10 23.85 18.76 10.17
N PHE A 11 25.03 18.21 10.50
CA PHE A 11 25.36 16.81 10.21
C PHE A 11 24.54 15.82 11.04
N GLY A 12 24.24 16.11 12.32
CA GLY A 12 23.44 15.22 13.17
C GLY A 12 21.98 15.06 12.72
N LYS A 13 21.36 16.13 12.20
CA LYS A 13 19.98 16.10 11.69
C LYS A 13 19.88 15.32 10.38
N ALA A 14 20.83 15.52 9.45
CA ALA A 14 20.85 14.80 8.18
C ALA A 14 21.03 13.28 8.37
N PHE A 15 21.90 12.84 9.29
CA PHE A 15 22.06 11.42 9.62
C PHE A 15 20.80 10.83 10.27
N MET A 16 20.15 11.56 11.18
CA MET A 16 18.92 11.10 11.83
C MET A 16 17.73 11.04 10.85
N GLU A 17 17.62 12.00 9.94
CA GLU A 17 16.60 11.99 8.88
C GLU A 17 16.83 10.84 7.89
N ALA A 18 18.08 10.63 7.46
CA ALA A 18 18.45 9.51 6.60
C ALA A 18 18.19 8.16 7.29
N TYR A 19 18.49 8.03 8.58
CA TYR A 19 18.20 6.84 9.38
C TYR A 19 16.68 6.59 9.50
N ARG A 20 15.89 7.64 9.75
CA ARG A 20 14.42 7.56 9.78
C ARG A 20 13.86 7.18 8.42
N GLN A 21 14.41 7.73 7.34
CA GLN A 21 13.98 7.44 5.98
C GLN A 21 14.30 6.00 5.60
N ALA A 22 15.52 5.53 5.86
CA ALA A 22 15.93 4.13 5.66
C ALA A 22 15.10 3.14 6.48
N SER A 23 14.81 3.47 7.74
CA SER A 23 13.95 2.65 8.61
C SER A 23 12.52 2.59 8.07
N SER A 24 11.96 3.74 7.65
CA SER A 24 10.60 3.78 7.10
C SER A 24 10.46 3.04 5.76
N ALA A 25 11.49 3.12 4.89
CA ALA A 25 11.53 2.39 3.63
C ALA A 25 11.63 0.87 3.87
N SER A 26 12.43 0.45 4.84
CA SER A 26 12.60 -0.95 5.22
C SER A 26 11.30 -1.54 5.80
N ILE A 27 10.59 -0.79 6.64
CA ILE A 27 9.29 -1.20 7.19
C ILE A 27 8.24 -1.30 6.07
N ARG A 28 8.18 -0.33 5.15
CA ARG A 28 7.28 -0.38 4.00
C ARG A 28 7.56 -1.58 3.09
N ALA A 29 8.82 -1.83 2.76
CA ALA A 29 9.22 -2.98 1.96
C ALA A 29 8.82 -4.30 2.62
N SER A 30 9.04 -4.42 3.93
CA SER A 30 8.63 -5.59 4.73
C SER A 30 7.11 -5.77 4.77
N ALA A 31 6.37 -4.69 4.94
CA ALA A 31 4.90 -4.70 4.93
C ALA A 31 4.35 -5.11 3.55
N THR A 32 4.93 -4.61 2.46
CA THR A 32 4.56 -5.00 1.09
C THR A 32 4.90 -6.46 0.80
N ALA A 33 6.05 -6.96 1.26
CA ALA A 33 6.43 -8.37 1.13
C ALA A 33 5.47 -9.28 1.93
N ALA A 34 5.13 -8.90 3.15
CA ALA A 34 4.15 -9.61 3.98
C ALA A 34 2.75 -9.59 3.34
N ALA A 35 2.31 -8.46 2.78
CA ALA A 35 1.05 -8.35 2.06
C ALA A 35 1.03 -9.25 0.80
N ARG A 36 2.15 -9.32 0.06
CA ARG A 36 2.31 -10.26 -1.06
C ARG A 36 2.23 -11.72 -0.62
N GLN A 37 2.85 -12.11 0.50
CA GLN A 37 2.68 -13.46 1.05
C GLN A 37 1.22 -13.73 1.46
N LYS A 38 0.59 -12.79 2.15
CA LYS A 38 -0.81 -12.92 2.59
C LYS A 38 -1.79 -13.04 1.42
N SER A 39 -1.57 -12.29 0.34
CA SER A 39 -2.33 -12.35 -0.91
C SER A 39 -1.79 -13.38 -1.92
N GLY A 40 -0.88 -14.26 -1.52
CA GLY A 40 -0.52 -15.48 -2.29
C GLY A 40 0.29 -15.17 -3.54
N GLY A 41 1.11 -14.14 -3.44
CA GLY A 41 1.92 -13.62 -4.52
C GLY A 41 1.20 -12.65 -5.45
N VAL A 42 -0.10 -12.39 -5.27
CA VAL A 42 -0.86 -11.52 -6.17
C VAL A 42 -0.35 -10.07 -6.06
N SER A 43 0.17 -9.56 -7.18
CA SER A 43 0.65 -8.18 -7.26
C SER A 43 -0.52 -7.18 -7.41
N LEU A 44 -0.25 -5.88 -7.25
CA LEU A 44 -1.29 -4.85 -7.45
C LEU A 44 -1.81 -4.87 -8.90
N ASP A 45 -0.90 -4.86 -9.86
CA ASP A 45 -1.21 -4.97 -11.29
C ASP A 45 -2.00 -6.23 -11.62
N GLU A 46 -1.60 -7.38 -11.05
CA GLU A 46 -2.32 -8.64 -11.23
C GLU A 46 -3.74 -8.57 -10.62
N ALA A 47 -3.89 -7.96 -9.45
CA ALA A 47 -5.19 -7.80 -8.81
C ALA A 47 -6.14 -6.91 -9.63
N CYS A 48 -5.62 -5.81 -10.16
CA CYS A 48 -6.35 -4.92 -11.07
C CYS A 48 -6.80 -5.64 -12.34
N LYS A 49 -5.93 -6.46 -12.93
CA LYS A 49 -6.26 -7.28 -14.12
C LYS A 49 -7.29 -8.37 -13.80
N ILE A 50 -7.16 -9.06 -12.67
CA ILE A 50 -8.10 -10.13 -12.27
C ILE A 50 -9.51 -9.55 -12.05
N LEU A 51 -9.62 -8.39 -11.39
CA LEU A 51 -10.91 -7.77 -11.09
C LEU A 51 -11.41 -6.81 -12.19
N ASP A 52 -10.64 -6.62 -13.25
CA ASP A 52 -10.95 -5.71 -14.35
C ASP A 52 -11.24 -4.28 -13.83
N ILE A 53 -10.28 -3.73 -13.10
CA ILE A 53 -10.31 -2.40 -12.48
C ILE A 53 -9.03 -1.65 -12.84
N GLU A 54 -9.15 -0.39 -13.24
CA GLU A 54 -7.99 0.48 -13.43
C GLU A 54 -7.42 0.98 -12.09
N GLU A 55 -6.09 1.07 -12.00
CA GLU A 55 -5.40 1.55 -10.78
C GLU A 55 -5.86 2.94 -10.32
N SER A 56 -6.26 3.79 -11.27
CA SER A 56 -6.78 5.15 -11.07
C SER A 56 -8.17 5.18 -10.43
N SER A 57 -8.94 4.11 -10.56
CA SER A 57 -10.38 4.06 -10.23
C SER A 57 -10.69 3.05 -9.13
N ILE A 58 -9.67 2.60 -8.38
CA ILE A 58 -9.85 1.67 -7.26
C ILE A 58 -10.72 2.35 -6.20
N SER A 59 -11.93 1.82 -6.03
CA SER A 59 -12.91 2.22 -5.01
C SER A 59 -13.44 0.98 -4.31
N GLN A 60 -13.73 1.09 -3.01
CA GLN A 60 -14.25 -0.02 -2.20
C GLN A 60 -15.53 -0.62 -2.78
N GLU A 61 -16.43 0.22 -3.31
CA GLU A 61 -17.68 -0.24 -3.92
C GLU A 61 -17.44 -1.00 -5.22
N LEU A 62 -16.53 -0.51 -6.06
CA LEU A 62 -16.20 -1.12 -7.35
C LEU A 62 -15.52 -2.48 -7.16
N VAL A 63 -14.55 -2.55 -6.24
CA VAL A 63 -13.85 -3.79 -5.86
C VAL A 63 -14.85 -4.82 -5.38
N LYS A 64 -15.76 -4.44 -4.46
CA LYS A 64 -16.80 -5.34 -3.95
C LYS A 64 -17.72 -5.85 -5.07
N LYS A 65 -18.20 -4.96 -5.92
CA LYS A 65 -19.10 -5.31 -7.04
C LYS A 65 -18.45 -6.31 -8.01
N LYS A 66 -17.21 -6.04 -8.42
CA LYS A 66 -16.47 -6.92 -9.34
C LYS A 66 -16.14 -8.26 -8.68
N TYR A 67 -15.74 -8.25 -7.41
CA TYR A 67 -15.50 -9.45 -6.63
C TYR A 67 -16.76 -10.31 -6.53
N ASP A 68 -17.91 -9.76 -6.12
CA ASP A 68 -19.15 -10.52 -5.93
C ASP A 68 -19.56 -11.23 -7.24
N TYR A 69 -19.48 -10.52 -8.37
CA TYR A 69 -19.74 -11.09 -9.69
C TYR A 69 -18.75 -12.20 -10.07
N LEU A 70 -17.44 -11.91 -10.04
CA LEU A 70 -16.41 -12.84 -10.48
C LEU A 70 -16.28 -14.06 -9.57
N PHE A 71 -16.56 -13.90 -8.27
CA PHE A 71 -16.53 -14.99 -7.31
C PHE A 71 -17.72 -15.94 -7.50
N ASP A 72 -18.91 -15.40 -7.74
CA ASP A 72 -20.12 -16.18 -7.97
C ASP A 72 -20.04 -17.00 -9.27
N VAL A 73 -19.64 -16.38 -10.38
CA VAL A 73 -19.52 -17.08 -11.69
C VAL A 73 -18.42 -18.14 -11.70
N ASN A 74 -17.41 -18.04 -10.82
CA ASN A 74 -16.33 -19.00 -10.68
C ASN A 74 -16.50 -19.96 -9.48
N SER A 75 -17.66 -19.95 -8.83
CA SER A 75 -17.94 -20.87 -7.74
C SER A 75 -17.88 -22.33 -8.21
N LYS A 76 -17.40 -23.23 -7.34
CA LYS A 76 -17.35 -24.68 -7.61
C LYS A 76 -18.71 -25.26 -8.02
N GLU A 77 -19.78 -24.70 -7.46
CA GLU A 77 -21.17 -25.10 -7.71
C GLU A 77 -21.60 -24.83 -9.16
N LYS A 78 -21.02 -23.82 -9.81
CA LYS A 78 -21.29 -23.45 -11.21
C LYS A 78 -20.28 -24.04 -12.20
N ALA A 79 -19.67 -25.17 -11.85
CA ALA A 79 -18.57 -25.78 -12.61
C ALA A 79 -17.32 -24.87 -12.77
N GLY A 80 -17.16 -23.88 -11.88
CA GLY A 80 -16.00 -23.02 -11.83
C GLY A 80 -14.78 -23.70 -11.19
N SER A 81 -13.59 -23.10 -11.39
CA SER A 81 -12.35 -23.59 -10.80
C SER A 81 -12.08 -22.96 -9.44
N PHE A 82 -11.77 -23.80 -8.44
CA PHE A 82 -11.33 -23.33 -7.12
C PHE A 82 -10.09 -22.42 -7.20
N TYR A 83 -9.20 -22.69 -8.15
CA TYR A 83 -8.01 -21.86 -8.35
C TYR A 83 -8.40 -20.45 -8.80
N LEU A 84 -9.35 -20.34 -9.74
CA LEU A 84 -9.82 -19.05 -10.23
C LEU A 84 -10.58 -18.29 -9.15
N GLN A 85 -11.46 -18.98 -8.41
CA GLN A 85 -12.16 -18.41 -7.26
C GLN A 85 -11.17 -17.91 -6.19
N SER A 86 -10.12 -18.69 -5.91
CA SER A 86 -9.06 -18.30 -4.97
C SER A 86 -8.29 -17.08 -5.46
N LYS A 87 -7.98 -16.98 -6.76
CA LYS A 87 -7.31 -15.82 -7.36
C LYS A 87 -8.16 -14.55 -7.29
N VAL A 88 -9.47 -14.66 -7.55
CA VAL A 88 -10.43 -13.55 -7.39
C VAL A 88 -10.47 -13.06 -5.95
N TYR A 89 -10.52 -13.97 -4.98
CA TYR A 89 -10.46 -13.63 -3.56
C TYR A 89 -9.16 -12.91 -3.18
N ARG A 90 -8.02 -13.47 -3.59
CA ARG A 90 -6.68 -12.91 -3.33
C ARG A 90 -6.51 -11.52 -3.94
N ALA A 91 -7.06 -11.29 -5.14
CA ALA A 91 -7.06 -10.00 -5.80
C ALA A 91 -7.87 -8.95 -5.00
N MET A 92 -9.04 -9.33 -4.49
CA MET A 92 -9.86 -8.45 -3.65
C MET A 92 -9.13 -8.06 -2.35
N GLU A 93 -8.52 -9.02 -1.65
CA GLU A 93 -7.71 -8.73 -0.46
C GLU A 93 -6.57 -7.75 -0.77
N ARG A 94 -5.90 -7.93 -1.92
CA ARG A 94 -4.79 -7.09 -2.35
C ARG A 94 -5.21 -5.64 -2.61
N LEU A 95 -6.37 -5.42 -3.25
CA LEU A 95 -6.89 -4.08 -3.52
C LEU A 95 -7.42 -3.40 -2.26
N ASN A 96 -8.09 -4.14 -1.37
CA ASN A 96 -8.53 -3.59 -0.08
C ASN A 96 -7.34 -3.11 0.76
N TYR A 97 -6.26 -3.90 0.80
CA TYR A 97 -5.03 -3.49 1.48
C TYR A 97 -4.44 -2.18 0.91
N GLU A 98 -4.48 -1.96 -0.42
CA GLU A 98 -4.06 -0.67 -0.99
C GLU A 98 -4.96 0.48 -0.55
N LEU A 99 -6.27 0.29 -0.50
CA LEU A 99 -7.21 1.33 -0.05
C LEU A 99 -6.97 1.70 1.42
N GLU A 100 -6.74 0.70 2.27
CA GLU A 100 -6.38 0.91 3.68
C GLU A 100 -5.05 1.65 3.81
N GLN A 101 -4.03 1.26 3.04
CA GLN A 101 -2.72 1.92 3.03
C GLN A 101 -2.79 3.37 2.54
N LYS A 102 -3.60 3.66 1.50
CA LYS A 102 -3.83 5.01 1.01
C LYS A 102 -4.53 5.87 2.06
N THR A 103 -5.53 5.32 2.76
CA THR A 103 -6.25 6.01 3.84
C THR A 103 -5.34 6.28 5.04
N ALA A 104 -4.54 5.31 5.46
CA ALA A 104 -3.57 5.46 6.55
C ALA A 104 -2.49 6.51 6.21
N GLN A 105 -2.00 6.56 4.97
CA GLN A 105 -1.06 7.57 4.52
C GLN A 105 -1.69 8.97 4.50
N ALA A 106 -2.94 9.11 4.07
CA ALA A 106 -3.66 10.38 4.09
C ALA A 106 -3.87 10.89 5.53
N ALA A 107 -4.21 10.02 6.47
CA ALA A 107 -4.35 10.37 7.90
C ALA A 107 -3.02 10.83 8.53
N GLN A 108 -1.90 10.20 8.15
CA GLN A 108 -0.57 10.60 8.60
C GLN A 108 -0.09 11.91 7.97
N ALA A 109 -0.49 12.22 6.74
CA ALA A 109 -0.16 13.48 6.07
C ALA A 109 -0.93 14.69 6.65
N GLY A 110 -2.16 14.48 7.13
CA GLY A 110 -2.98 15.50 7.80
C GLY A 110 -2.58 15.83 9.24
N SER A 111 -1.66 15.06 9.83
CA SER A 111 -1.24 15.19 11.23
C SER A 111 0.11 15.90 11.42
N LYS A 112 0.64 16.61 10.41
CA LYS A 112 1.83 17.47 10.61
C LYS A 112 1.43 18.69 11.46
N PRO A 113 1.90 18.84 12.72
CA PRO A 113 1.74 20.08 13.45
C PRO A 113 2.61 21.13 12.75
N GLY A 114 2.05 22.32 12.54
CA GLY A 114 2.80 23.46 12.03
C GLY A 114 4.06 23.71 12.86
N GLN A 115 5.23 23.49 12.26
CA GLN A 115 6.47 24.13 12.67
C GLN A 115 6.58 25.46 11.92
N SER A 116 6.01 26.50 12.51
CA SER A 116 6.23 27.92 12.23
C SER A 116 5.40 28.66 13.30
N ALA A 117 5.86 29.63 14.07
CA ALA A 117 7.04 30.46 13.98
C ALA A 117 7.43 30.94 15.39
N SER A 118 8.69 31.36 15.48
CA SER A 118 9.33 32.34 16.38
C SER A 118 8.59 32.83 17.62
#